data_AF-X1HVV6-F1
#
_entry.id   AF-X1HVV6-F1
#
_cell.length_a   1.000
_cell.length_b   1.000
_cell.length_c   1.000
_cell.angle_alpha   90.00
_cell.angle_beta   90.00
_cell.angle_gamma   90.00
#
_symmetry.space_group_name_H-M   'P 1'
#
loop_
_entity.id
_entity.type
_entity.pdbx_description
1 polymer ?
#
loop_
_entity_poly.entity_id
_entity_poly.type
_entity_poly.pdbx_seq_one_letter_code
_entity_poly.pdbx_strand_id
1 'polypeptide(L)' 'MAKKQTIEVEGTVVEPLPNAMFRVELPNGHRVLAHISG' A
#
# COMPACT_ATOMS: atom_id res chain seq x y z
N MET A 1 17.88 -17.12 -10.45
CA MET A 1 17.25 -16.54 -9.24
C MET A 1 16.85 -15.11 -9.56
N ALA A 2 15.58 -14.87 -9.86
CA ALA A 2 15.09 -13.55 -10.29
C ALA A 2 14.86 -12.66 -9.05
N LYS A 3 15.65 -11.61 -8.90
CA LYS A 3 15.43 -10.57 -7.89
C LYS A 3 14.07 -9.93 -8.15
N LYS A 4 13.12 -10.10 -7.23
CA LYS A 4 11.84 -9.37 -7.29
C LYS A 4 12.15 -7.89 -7.11
N GLN A 5 11.88 -7.10 -8.15
CA GLN A 5 11.95 -5.64 -8.04
C GLN A 5 10.68 -5.18 -7.31
N THR A 6 10.87 -4.48 -6.21
CA THR A 6 9.79 -3.75 -5.53
C THR A 6 9.54 -2.46 -6.30
N ILE A 7 8.27 -2.09 -6.43
CA ILE A 7 7.86 -0.84 -7.06
C ILE A 7 7.45 0.11 -5.93
N GLU A 8 8.02 1.30 -5.92
CA GLU A 8 7.66 2.37 -5.00
C GLU A 8 6.61 3.25 -5.65
N VAL A 9 5.50 3.48 -4.96
CA VAL A 9 4.39 4.27 -5.46
C VAL A 9 3.84 5.11 -4.31
N GLU A 10 3.56 6.38 -4.59
CA GLU A 10 2.87 7.27 -3.65
C GLU A 10 1.36 6.98 -3.68
N GLY A 11 0.74 6.97 -2.51
CA GLY A 11 -0.69 6.78 -2.36
C GLY A 11 -1.23 7.52 -1.14
N THR A 12 -2.52 7.80 -1.15
CA THR A 12 -3.19 8.52 -0.05
C THR A 12 -3.90 7.52 0.85
N VAL A 13 -3.67 7.58 2.16
CA VAL A 13 -4.39 6.75 3.13
C VAL A 13 -5.83 7.24 3.20
N VAL A 14 -6.79 6.38 2.86
CA VAL A 14 -8.22 6.72 2.90
C VAL A 14 -8.90 6.20 4.16
N GLU A 15 -8.50 5.02 4.66
CA GLU A 15 -9.13 4.40 5.84
C GLU A 15 -8.13 3.56 6.64
N PRO A 16 -8.06 3.71 7.97
CA PRO A 16 -7.31 2.81 8.84
C PRO A 16 -8.10 1.51 9.10
N LEU A 17 -7.41 0.37 9.17
CA LEU A 17 -7.99 -0.95 9.44
C LEU A 17 -7.34 -1.61 10.67
N PRO A 18 -8.03 -2.60 11.29
CA PRO A 18 -7.42 -3.43 12.33
C PRO A 18 -6.14 -4.13 11.84
N ASN A 19 -5.27 -4.54 12.77
CA ASN A 19 -3.98 -5.20 12.50
C ASN A 19 -2.93 -4.34 11.78
N ALA A 20 -2.91 -3.02 12.03
CA ALA A 20 -1.95 -2.09 11.42
C ALA A 20 -1.96 -2.11 9.88
N MET A 21 -3.13 -2.39 9.30
CA MET A 21 -3.39 -2.34 7.87
C MET A 21 -4.07 -1.02 7.52
N PHE A 22 -3.84 -0.53 6.31
CA PHE A 22 -4.41 0.72 5.82
C PHE A 22 -4.92 0.53 4.42
N ARG A 23 -6.11 1.06 4.14
CA ARG A 23 -6.59 1.20 2.77
C ARG A 23 -5.95 2.45 2.18
N VAL A 24 -5.18 2.25 1.13
CA VAL A 24 -4.48 3.31 0.41
C VAL A 24 -5.07 3.43 -0.98
N GLU A 25 -5.44 4.63 -1.37
CA GLU A 25 -5.86 4.94 -2.73
C GLU A 25 -4.68 5.47 -3.53
N LEU A 26 -4.41 4.80 -4.64
CA LEU A 26 -3.38 5.17 -5.58
C LEU A 26 -3.89 6.26 -6.54
N PRO A 27 -3.00 7.09 -7.13
CA PRO A 27 -3.39 8.14 -8.06
C PRO A 27 -4.09 7.64 -9.33
N ASN A 28 -3.98 6.34 -9.64
CA ASN A 28 -4.69 5.69 -10.73
C ASN A 28 -6.14 5.27 -10.37
N GLY A 29 -6.63 5.62 -9.17
CA GLY A 29 -7.98 5.31 -8.69
C GLY A 29 -8.14 3.90 -8.10
N HIS A 30 -7.07 3.10 -8.08
CA HIS A 30 -7.10 1.78 -7.45
C HIS A 30 -6.89 1.87 -5.94
N ARG A 31 -7.64 1.09 -5.18
CA ARG A 31 -7.49 0.96 -3.73
C ARG A 31 -6.74 -0.31 -3.39
N VAL A 32 -5.65 -0.17 -2.63
CA VAL A 32 -4.79 -1.26 -2.20
C VAL A 32 -4.77 -1.35 -0.67
N LEU A 33 -4.38 -2.51 -0.16
CA LEU A 33 -4.15 -2.71 1.27
C LEU A 33 -2.65 -2.61 1.54
N ALA A 34 -2.26 -1.66 2.38
CA ALA A 34 -0.89 -1.47 2.84
C ALA A 34 -0.75 -1.95 4.28
N HIS A 35 0.42 -2.49 4.60
CA HIS A 35 0.83 -2.86 5.95
C HIS A 35 1.98 -1.95 6.38
N ILE A 36 1.99 -1.52 7.65
CA ILE A 36 3.15 -0.80 8.18
C ILE A 36 4.34 -1.76 8.27
N SER A 37 5.45 -1.42 7.61
CA SER A 37 6.73 -2.02 7.98
C SER A 37 7.18 -1.36 9.27
N GLY A 38 7.28 -2.14 10.34
CA GLY A 38 8.03 -1.74 11.54
C GLY A 38 9.53 -1.73 11.29
#